data_AF-A0A2E7LR08-F1
#
_entry.id   AF-A0A2E7LR08-F1
#
_cell.length_a   1.000
_cell.length_b   1.000
_cell.length_c   1.000
_cell.angle_alpha   90.00
_cell.angle_beta   90.00
_cell.angle_gamma   90.00
#
_symmetry.space_group_name_H-M   'P 1'
#
loop_
_entity.id
_entity.type
_entity.pdbx_description
1 polymer ?
#
loop_
_entity_poly.entity_id
_entity_poly.type
_entity_poly.pdbx_seq_one_letter_code
_entity_poly.pdbx_strand_id
1 'polypeptide(L)'
;MVSSWMVLVTASMLTISFLEPDLTMTDVLSVSISLLGNTGPALGEFGPSGAAAAWAGMSIPSLLASTILMWLGRLELLTVLVLLHPRTWDSD
;
A
#
# COMPACT_ATOMS: atom_id res chain seq x y z
N MET A 1 16.74 4.88 1.42
CA MET A 1 15.64 4.46 2.32
C MET A 1 14.42 5.36 2.15
N VAL A 2 14.50 6.66 2.41
CA VAL A 2 13.35 7.58 2.22
C VAL A 2 12.93 7.69 0.74
N SER A 3 13.89 7.82 -0.19
CA SER A 3 13.59 7.92 -1.63
C SER A 3 12.84 6.71 -2.17
N SER A 4 13.24 5.49 -1.82
CA SER A 4 12.57 4.27 -2.25
C SER A 4 11.17 4.12 -1.63
N TRP A 5 10.97 4.63 -0.41
CA TRP A 5 9.66 4.68 0.24
C TRP A 5 8.70 5.64 -0.47
N MET A 6 9.17 6.82 -0.86
CA MET A 6 8.38 7.78 -1.64
C MET A 6 7.96 7.22 -3.00
N VAL A 7 8.84 6.47 -3.67
CA VAL A 7 8.52 5.80 -4.94
C VAL A 7 7.40 4.78 -4.77
N LEU A 8 7.46 3.96 -3.73
CA LEU A 8 6.42 2.96 -3.46
C LEU A 8 5.08 3.59 -3.08
N VAL A 9 5.09 4.65 -2.27
CA VAL A 9 3.86 5.39 -1.93
C VAL A 9 3.24 6.00 -3.18
N THR A 10 4.05 6.54 -4.10
CA THR A 10 3.52 7.10 -5.36
C THR A 10 2.96 6.01 -6.26
N ALA A 11 3.63 4.86 -6.35
CA ALA A 11 3.15 3.70 -7.10
C ALA A 11 1.84 3.13 -6.51
N SER A 12 1.74 3.04 -5.18
CA SER A 12 0.55 2.57 -4.50
C SER A 12 -0.64 3.51 -4.70
N MET A 13 -0.40 4.83 -4.66
CA MET A 13 -1.42 5.84 -4.95
C MET A 13 -1.96 5.69 -6.38
N LEU A 14 -1.07 5.47 -7.36
CA LEU A 14 -1.48 5.18 -8.73
C LEU A 14 -2.34 3.91 -8.81
N THR A 15 -1.92 2.81 -8.17
CA THR A 15 -2.70 1.56 -8.19
C THR A 15 -4.07 1.72 -7.55
N ILE A 16 -4.17 2.34 -6.37
CA ILE A 16 -5.46 2.52 -5.68
C ILE A 16 -6.35 3.50 -6.45
N SER A 17 -5.79 4.57 -7.01
CA SER A 17 -6.54 5.51 -7.85
C SER A 17 -7.11 4.87 -9.12
N PHE A 18 -6.47 3.83 -9.67
CA PHE A 18 -7.00 3.09 -10.81
C PHE A 18 -8.09 2.09 -10.41
N LEU A 19 -8.04 1.56 -9.19
CA LEU A 19 -8.96 0.52 -8.71
C LEU A 19 -10.22 1.11 -8.05
N GLU A 20 -10.09 2.22 -7.34
CA GLU A 20 -11.19 3.02 -6.79
C GLU A 20 -11.16 4.45 -7.35
N PRO A 21 -11.80 4.69 -8.51
CA PRO A 21 -11.89 6.03 -9.10
C PRO A 21 -12.80 6.98 -8.32
N ASP A 22 -13.67 6.46 -7.45
CA ASP A 22 -14.64 7.24 -6.67
C ASP A 22 -14.04 7.88 -5.39
N LEU A 23 -12.83 7.47 -4.98
CA LEU A 23 -12.18 7.98 -3.77
C LEU A 23 -11.54 9.35 -4.01
N THR A 24 -11.57 10.19 -2.96
CA THR A 24 -10.88 11.49 -3.02
C THR A 24 -9.36 11.30 -3.00
N MET A 25 -8.63 12.22 -3.63
CA MET A 25 -7.15 12.16 -3.65
C MET A 25 -6.53 12.18 -2.25
N THR A 26 -7.20 12.82 -1.28
CA THR A 26 -6.78 12.82 0.13
C THR A 26 -6.93 11.45 0.78
N ASP A 27 -7.99 10.71 0.45
CA ASP A 27 -8.22 9.36 0.97
C ASP A 27 -7.23 8.38 0.32
N VAL A 28 -7.02 8.46 -1.00
CA VAL A 28 -6.04 7.62 -1.72
C VAL A 28 -4.63 7.79 -1.15
N LEU A 29 -4.22 9.03 -0.89
CA LEU A 29 -2.94 9.34 -0.27
C LEU A 29 -2.86 8.77 1.15
N SER A 30 -3.91 8.99 1.95
CA SER A 30 -3.87 8.53 3.33
C SER A 30 -3.92 7.01 3.46
N VAL A 31 -4.69 6.33 2.62
CA VAL A 31 -4.79 4.87 2.57
C VAL A 31 -3.44 4.29 2.14
N SER A 32 -2.82 4.84 1.09
CA SER A 32 -1.49 4.43 0.62
C SER A 32 -0.43 4.52 1.72
N ILE A 33 -0.39 5.64 2.45
CA ILE A 33 0.57 5.84 3.54
C ILE A 33 0.27 4.89 4.71
N SER A 34 -1.00 4.69 5.07
CA SER A 34 -1.39 3.79 6.16
C SER A 34 -1.06 2.33 5.84
N LEU A 35 -1.24 1.90 4.59
CA LEU A 35 -0.88 0.56 4.11
C LEU A 35 0.63 0.33 4.18
N LEU A 36 1.43 1.25 3.61
CA LEU A 36 2.88 1.11 3.60
C LEU A 36 3.49 1.25 5.00
N GLY A 37 2.90 2.10 5.84
CA GLY A 37 3.28 2.28 7.23
C GLY A 37 2.70 1.22 8.18
N ASN A 38 1.89 0.28 7.68
CA ASN A 38 1.16 -0.71 8.48
C ASN A 38 0.43 -0.11 9.70
N THR A 39 -0.14 1.09 9.54
CA THR A 39 -0.79 1.83 10.63
C THR A 39 -2.21 1.32 10.87
N GLY A 40 -2.91 0.89 9.81
CA GLY A 40 -4.26 0.32 9.86
C GLY A 40 -5.33 1.36 9.51
N PRO A 41 -5.67 2.31 10.39
CA PRO A 41 -6.58 3.41 10.08
C PRO A 41 -5.92 4.42 9.14
N ALA A 42 -6.71 5.00 8.24
CA ALA A 42 -6.31 6.14 7.43
C ALA A 42 -7.16 7.37 7.80
N LEU A 43 -6.76 8.54 7.31
CA LEU A 43 -7.52 9.78 7.42
C LEU A 43 -8.75 9.72 6.51
N GLY A 44 -9.77 10.51 6.83
CA GLY A 44 -11.02 10.56 6.07
C GLY A 44 -11.99 9.45 6.44
N GLU A 45 -12.70 8.90 5.44
CA GLU A 45 -13.68 7.82 5.64
C GLU A 45 -13.07 6.53 6.20
N PHE A 46 -11.77 6.32 5.98
CA PHE A 46 -11.01 5.17 6.48
C PHE A 46 -10.51 5.33 7.93
N GLY A 47 -11.10 6.27 8.69
CA GLY A 47 -10.80 6.53 10.10
C GLY A 47 -11.33 5.47 11.08
N PRO A 48 -10.97 5.53 12.38
CA PRO A 48 -11.21 4.45 13.35
C PRO A 48 -12.66 3.98 13.51
N SER A 49 -13.63 4.89 13.36
CA SER A 49 -15.05 4.59 13.51
C SER A 49 -15.71 4.07 12.23
N GLY A 50 -15.12 4.31 11.06
CA GLY A 50 -15.65 3.96 9.75
C GLY A 50 -14.82 2.95 8.96
N ALA A 51 -13.59 2.68 9.40
CA ALA A 51 -12.62 1.88 8.67
C ALA A 51 -13.18 0.52 8.27
N ALA A 52 -13.78 -0.23 9.20
CA ALA A 52 -14.30 -1.57 8.90
C ALA A 52 -15.34 -1.57 7.77
N ALA A 53 -16.22 -0.56 7.72
CA ALA A 53 -17.22 -0.42 6.67
C ALA A 53 -16.59 0.05 5.35
N ALA A 54 -15.64 0.99 5.41
CA ALA A 54 -14.94 1.51 4.24
C ALA A 54 -14.07 0.44 3.55
N TRP A 55 -13.33 -0.37 4.32
CA TRP A 55 -12.56 -1.51 3.81
C TRP A 55 -13.47 -2.62 3.25
N ALA A 56 -14.61 -2.88 3.89
CA ALA A 56 -15.58 -3.86 3.39
C ALA A 56 -16.28 -3.43 2.10
N GLY A 57 -16.40 -2.13 1.85
CA GLY A 57 -16.93 -1.57 0.60
C GLY A 57 -15.93 -1.54 -0.56
N MET A 58 -14.66 -1.86 -0.29
CA MET A 58 -13.57 -1.81 -1.26
C MET A 58 -13.64 -3.01 -2.23
N SER A 59 -13.21 -2.80 -3.46
CA SER A 59 -13.26 -3.84 -4.49
C SER A 59 -12.29 -5.00 -4.17
N ILE A 60 -12.64 -6.24 -4.55
CA ILE A 60 -11.78 -7.43 -4.37
C ILE A 60 -10.34 -7.22 -4.90
N PRO A 61 -10.11 -6.66 -6.11
CA PRO A 61 -8.75 -6.41 -6.57
C PRO A 61 -8.01 -5.40 -5.70
N SER A 62 -8.71 -4.43 -5.11
CA SER A 62 -8.10 -3.41 -4.25
C SER A 62 -7.74 -3.98 -2.88
N LEU A 63 -8.58 -4.86 -2.33
CA LEU A 63 -8.24 -5.63 -1.14
C LEU A 63 -6.98 -6.47 -1.35
N LEU A 64 -6.86 -7.16 -2.49
CA LEU A 64 -5.64 -7.90 -2.82
C LEU A 64 -4.42 -6.97 -2.94
N ALA A 65 -4.54 -5.85 -3.66
CA ALA A 65 -3.47 -4.86 -3.75
C ALA A 65 -3.05 -4.35 -2.36
N SER A 66 -4.01 -4.05 -1.49
CA SER A 66 -3.78 -3.58 -0.13
C SER A 66 -3.04 -4.61 0.74
N THR A 67 -3.34 -5.90 0.61
CA THR A 67 -2.63 -6.97 1.33
C THR A 67 -1.16 -7.07 0.90
N ILE A 68 -0.88 -6.94 -0.41
CA ILE A 68 0.48 -6.93 -0.94
C ILE A 68 1.24 -5.69 -0.45
N LEU A 69 0.59 -4.53 -0.43
CA LEU A 69 1.18 -3.28 0.05
C LEU A 69 1.54 -3.33 1.55
N MET A 70 0.67 -3.90 2.40
CA MET A 70 0.98 -4.11 3.82
C MET A 70 2.13 -5.09 4.03
N TRP A 71 2.12 -6.20 3.29
CA TRP A 71 3.20 -7.19 3.33
C TRP A 71 4.54 -6.56 2.95
N LEU A 72 4.56 -5.77 1.89
CA LEU A 72 5.74 -5.03 1.42
C LEU A 72 6.19 -3.98 2.46
N GLY A 73 5.25 -3.23 3.04
CA GLY A 73 5.53 -2.28 4.11
C GLY A 73 6.14 -2.93 5.35
N ARG A 74 5.80 -4.20 5.62
CA ARG A 74 6.27 -4.93 6.80
C ARG A 74 7.65 -5.55 6.61
N LEU A 75 8.01 -5.87 5.37
CA LEU A 75 9.30 -6.50 5.04
C LEU A 75 10.48 -5.52 5.13
N GLU A 76 10.25 -4.22 5.27
CA GLU A 76 11.23 -3.16 5.05
C GLU A 76 11.80 -3.16 3.62
N LEU A 77 11.85 -1.97 3.02
CA LEU A 77 12.18 -1.73 1.62
C LEU A 77 13.46 -2.39 1.10
N LEU A 78 14.46 -2.55 1.97
CA LEU A 78 15.74 -3.15 1.60
C LEU A 78 15.63 -4.65 1.37
N THR A 79 14.78 -5.37 2.11
CA THR A 79 14.64 -6.83 1.94
C THR A 79 13.88 -7.17 0.67
N VAL A 80 12.90 -6.34 0.28
CA VAL A 80 12.14 -6.48 -0.97
C VAL A 80 13.02 -6.21 -2.18
N LEU A 81 13.86 -5.18 -2.10
CA LEU A 81 14.82 -4.88 -3.16
C LEU A 81 15.87 -6.00 -3.31
N VAL A 82 16.27 -6.62 -2.20
CA VAL A 82 17.16 -7.79 -2.17
C VAL A 82 16.48 -9.02 -2.79
N LEU A 83 15.21 -9.28 -2.48
CA LEU A 83 14.43 -10.37 -3.11
C LEU A 83 14.22 -10.19 -4.61
N LEU A 84 14.12 -8.96 -5.11
CA LEU A 84 13.98 -8.70 -6.56
C LEU A 84 15.33 -8.68 -7.30
N HIS A 85 16.44 -8.66 -6.58
CA HIS A 85 17.76 -8.58 -7.18
C HIS A 85 18.20 -9.95 -7.72
N PRO A 86 18.45 -10.15 -9.03
CA PRO A 86 18.71 -11.46 -9.62
C PRO A 86 19.86 -12.23 -8.97
N ARG A 87 20.88 -11.52 -8.46
CA ARG A 87 22.02 -12.18 -7.78
C ARG A 87 21.66 -12.88 -6.47
N THR A 88 20.50 -12.61 -5.87
CA THR A 88 20.10 -13.35 -4.65
C THR A 88 19.57 -14.75 -4.97
N TRP A 89 19.19 -14.99 -6.22
CA TRP A 89 18.70 -16.28 -6.71
C TRP A 89 19.75 -17.02 -7.54
N ASP A 90 20.89 -16.38 -7.80
CA ASP A 90 21.98 -16.97 -8.55
C ASP A 90 22.58 -18.09 -7.72
N SER A 91 22.54 -19.29 -8.29
CA SER A 91 22.97 -20.53 -7.65
C SER A 91 24.37 -20.86 -8.15
N ASP A 92 25.38 -20.18 -7.62
CA ASP A 92 26.76 -20.68 -7.64
C ASP A 92 26.99 -21.63 -6.46
#